data_AF-A0A939YJP0-F1
#
_entry.id   AF-A0A939YJP0-F1
#
_cell.length_a   1.000
_cell.length_b   1.000
_cell.length_c   1.000
_cell.angle_alpha   90.00
_cell.angle_beta   90.00
_cell.angle_gamma   90.00
#
_symmetry.space_group_name_H-M   'P 1'
#
loop_
_entity.id
_entity.type
_entity.pdbx_description
1 polymer ?
#
loop_
_entity_poly.entity_id
_entity_poly.type
_entity_poly.pdbx_seq_one_letter_code
_entity_poly.pdbx_strand_id
1 'polypeptide(L)'
;VYYSSDGVIDRETTDRFVPDAMRGTGAFQRDGDGHFDLLSALQKSIRGSDPDAAVFYLAKLLGAGELLSVCRRLQVIASEDIGLAYPLAAVIVRACCESAKELGLPEARIPLTNAAITLATAPKSAQGIFAYDKAEADIAAGLGKNIPDHLRDSHYAGAAKLGRGIEYKYPQTYPDNWCEQQYLPDDIKDKKYYEYGNNKTEQAAKAYWDKIKGKTQ
;
A
#
# COMPACT_ATOMS: atom_id res chain seq x y z
N VAL A 1 12.30 -18.87 -29.80
CA VAL A 1 13.56 -18.52 -30.49
C VAL A 1 13.26 -18.52 -31.98
N TYR A 2 13.21 -17.35 -32.60
CA TYR A 2 13.04 -17.23 -34.05
C TYR A 2 14.43 -17.16 -34.68
N TYR A 3 14.72 -18.04 -35.64
CA TYR A 3 15.96 -18.01 -36.41
C TYR A 3 15.69 -17.40 -37.79
N SER A 4 16.50 -16.41 -38.17
CA SER A 4 16.64 -15.97 -39.56
C SER A 4 17.92 -16.61 -40.10
N SER A 5 17.84 -17.30 -41.24
CA SER A 5 18.96 -18.08 -41.76
C SER A 5 20.07 -17.22 -42.36
N ASP A 6 19.83 -15.99 -42.84
CA ASP A 6 20.82 -15.32 -43.69
C ASP A 6 20.81 -13.77 -43.63
N GLY A 7 20.86 -13.15 -42.45
CA GLY A 7 21.07 -11.70 -42.40
C GLY A 7 20.93 -11.07 -41.02
N VAL A 8 21.82 -10.13 -40.73
CA VAL A 8 21.87 -9.32 -39.50
C VAL A 8 20.47 -8.78 -39.17
N ILE A 9 20.00 -9.02 -37.95
CA ILE A 9 18.79 -8.38 -37.45
C ILE A 9 19.12 -6.90 -37.26
N ASP A 10 18.74 -6.10 -38.24
CA ASP A 10 18.85 -4.65 -38.18
C ASP A 10 17.57 -4.02 -37.63
N ARG A 11 17.66 -2.71 -37.40
CA ARG A 11 16.58 -1.91 -36.81
C ARG A 11 15.30 -1.96 -37.65
N GLU A 12 15.44 -1.97 -38.97
CA GLU A 12 14.33 -1.98 -39.91
C GLU A 12 13.58 -3.33 -39.90
N THR A 13 14.32 -4.43 -39.75
CA THR A 13 13.76 -5.77 -39.56
C THR A 13 12.96 -5.85 -38.26
N THR A 14 13.48 -5.26 -37.18
CA THR A 14 12.80 -5.25 -35.88
C THR A 14 11.49 -4.46 -35.93
N ASP A 15 11.50 -3.28 -36.54
CA ASP A 15 10.32 -2.40 -36.68
C ASP A 15 9.21 -2.98 -37.58
N ARG A 16 9.57 -3.91 -38.49
CA ARG A 16 8.60 -4.65 -39.32
C ARG A 16 7.77 -5.67 -38.55
N PHE A 17 8.30 -6.25 -37.47
CA PHE A 17 7.61 -7.25 -36.66
C PHE A 17 6.87 -6.65 -35.45
N VAL A 18 7.02 -5.35 -35.19
CA VAL A 18 6.23 -4.62 -34.21
C VAL A 18 4.84 -4.34 -34.80
N PRO A 19 3.75 -4.86 -34.21
CA PRO A 19 2.39 -4.60 -34.69
C PRO A 19 2.09 -3.09 -34.74
N ASP A 20 1.30 -2.61 -35.71
CA ASP A 20 0.98 -1.19 -35.87
C ASP A 20 0.41 -0.53 -34.60
N ALA A 21 -0.28 -1.31 -33.74
CA ALA A 21 -0.76 -0.86 -32.43
C ALA A 21 0.37 -0.44 -31.46
N MET A 22 1.59 -0.94 -31.65
CA MET A 22 2.80 -0.56 -30.91
C MET A 22 3.65 0.51 -31.63
N ARG A 23 3.38 0.81 -32.91
CA ARG A 23 4.11 1.86 -33.64
C ARG A 23 3.76 3.27 -33.17
N GLY A 24 2.53 3.48 -32.69
CA GLY A 24 2.11 4.75 -32.07
C GLY A 24 2.69 5.00 -30.67
N THR A 25 3.24 3.98 -30.02
CA THR A 25 3.83 4.06 -28.67
C THR A 25 5.36 4.06 -28.69
N GLY A 26 5.97 3.69 -29.83
CA GLY A 26 7.41 3.68 -30.04
C GLY A 26 8.11 5.05 -30.00
N ALA A 27 7.37 6.16 -30.11
CA ALA A 27 7.94 7.50 -29.96
C ALA A 27 8.28 7.87 -28.50
N PHE A 28 7.70 7.17 -27.52
CA PHE A 28 7.96 7.41 -26.09
C PHE A 28 8.78 6.30 -25.43
N GLN A 29 9.06 5.21 -26.16
CA GLN A 29 10.10 4.27 -25.78
C GLN A 29 11.47 4.90 -26.06
N ARG A 30 12.06 5.62 -25.10
CA ARG A 30 13.54 5.68 -24.90
C ARG A 30 14.07 6.61 -23.81
N ASP A 31 13.27 7.48 -23.19
CA ASP A 31 13.75 8.26 -22.03
C ASP A 31 13.23 7.65 -20.73
N GLY A 32 14.15 7.21 -19.87
CA GLY A 32 13.85 6.56 -18.58
C GLY A 32 12.98 7.41 -17.65
N ASP A 33 12.96 8.73 -17.84
CA ASP A 33 12.16 9.67 -17.05
C ASP A 33 10.65 9.59 -17.35
N GLY A 34 10.28 9.28 -18.60
CA GLY A 34 8.86 9.22 -19.01
C GLY A 34 8.06 8.11 -18.31
N HIS A 35 8.72 7.02 -17.92
CA HIS A 35 8.11 5.95 -17.15
C HIS A 35 7.67 6.42 -15.75
N PHE A 36 8.60 7.03 -15.01
CA PHE A 36 8.36 7.46 -13.64
C PHE A 36 7.37 8.60 -13.57
N ASP A 37 7.41 9.52 -14.54
CA ASP A 37 6.45 10.61 -14.64
C ASP A 37 5.03 10.11 -14.88
N LEU A 38 4.85 9.10 -15.74
CA LEU A 38 3.53 8.51 -15.97
C LEU A 38 2.98 7.77 -14.74
N LEU A 39 3.81 7.01 -14.03
CA LEU A 39 3.40 6.37 -12.77
C LEU A 39 3.06 7.40 -11.68
N SER A 40 3.86 8.46 -11.60
CA SER A 40 3.66 9.59 -10.70
C SER A 40 2.34 10.30 -11.00
N ALA A 41 2.04 10.54 -12.28
CA ALA A 41 0.78 11.14 -12.72
C ALA A 41 -0.41 10.24 -12.41
N LEU A 42 -0.34 8.93 -12.70
CA LEU A 42 -1.38 7.96 -12.34
C LEU A 42 -1.69 8.01 -10.83
N GLN A 43 -0.66 7.98 -9.99
CA GLN A 43 -0.84 8.04 -8.53
C GLN A 43 -1.48 9.35 -8.09
N LYS A 44 -0.99 10.49 -8.59
CA LYS A 44 -1.52 11.81 -8.23
C LYS A 44 -2.97 11.99 -8.68
N SER A 45 -3.34 11.49 -9.86
CA SER A 45 -4.74 11.49 -10.32
C SER A 45 -5.65 10.68 -9.41
N ILE A 46 -5.23 9.47 -9.03
CA ILE A 46 -6.02 8.62 -8.12
C ILE A 46 -6.13 9.25 -6.73
N ARG A 47 -5.02 9.74 -6.17
CA ARG A 47 -4.99 10.48 -4.89
C ARG A 47 -5.90 11.70 -4.93
N GLY A 48 -5.84 12.46 -6.02
CA GLY A 48 -6.66 13.64 -6.28
C GLY A 48 -8.13 13.34 -6.59
N SER A 49 -8.51 12.06 -6.62
CA SER A 49 -9.88 11.60 -6.91
C SER A 49 -10.40 12.00 -8.29
N ASP A 50 -9.51 12.02 -9.28
CA ASP A 50 -9.83 12.24 -10.69
C ASP A 50 -9.79 10.89 -11.45
N PRO A 51 -10.95 10.23 -11.64
CA PRO A 51 -11.01 8.94 -12.32
C PRO A 51 -10.68 9.06 -13.81
N ASP A 52 -11.00 10.17 -14.45
CA ASP A 52 -10.78 10.38 -15.89
C ASP A 52 -9.28 10.50 -16.19
N ALA A 53 -8.57 11.32 -15.41
CA ALA A 53 -7.12 11.44 -15.51
C ALA A 53 -6.42 10.13 -15.13
N ALA A 54 -6.92 9.40 -14.13
CA ALA A 54 -6.37 8.11 -13.75
C ALA A 54 -6.46 7.09 -14.91
N VAL A 55 -7.62 7.00 -15.58
CA VAL A 55 -7.79 6.12 -16.75
C VAL A 55 -6.90 6.57 -17.91
N PHE A 56 -6.75 7.87 -18.13
CA PHE A 56 -5.87 8.39 -19.17
C PHE A 56 -4.40 7.98 -18.97
N TYR A 57 -3.83 8.20 -17.77
CA TYR A 57 -2.45 7.81 -17.49
C TYR A 57 -2.27 6.30 -17.45
N LEU A 58 -3.27 5.55 -16.98
CA LEU A 58 -3.28 4.09 -17.06
C LEU A 58 -3.20 3.62 -18.52
N ALA A 59 -4.02 4.19 -19.41
CA ALA A 59 -4.02 3.83 -20.83
C ALA A 59 -2.65 4.11 -21.48
N LYS A 60 -2.01 5.25 -21.16
CA LYS A 60 -0.64 5.55 -21.64
C LYS A 60 0.38 4.51 -21.17
N LEU A 61 0.34 4.12 -19.90
CA LEU A 61 1.23 3.11 -19.33
C LEU A 61 1.02 1.74 -19.97
N LEU A 62 -0.23 1.29 -20.10
CA LEU A 62 -0.53 0.00 -20.71
C LEU A 62 -0.20 -0.04 -22.21
N GLY A 63 -0.38 1.07 -22.93
CA GLY A 63 0.08 1.21 -24.31
C GLY A 63 1.60 1.09 -24.47
N ALA A 64 2.37 1.46 -23.44
CA ALA A 64 3.81 1.27 -23.37
C ALA A 64 4.23 -0.15 -22.91
N GLY A 65 3.27 -1.03 -22.56
CA GLY A 65 3.55 -2.39 -22.08
C GLY A 65 3.86 -2.49 -20.57
N GLU A 66 3.60 -1.44 -19.79
CA GLU A 66 4.00 -1.31 -18.37
C GLU A 66 3.12 -2.08 -17.37
N LEU A 67 2.75 -3.32 -17.69
CA LEU A 67 1.79 -4.11 -16.90
C LEU A 67 2.21 -4.29 -15.43
N LEU A 68 3.43 -4.80 -15.19
CA LEU A 68 3.88 -5.10 -13.82
C LEU A 68 4.09 -3.82 -12.99
N SER A 69 4.54 -2.75 -13.63
CA SER A 69 4.76 -1.45 -13.01
C SER A 69 3.45 -0.83 -12.55
N VAL A 70 2.41 -0.88 -13.39
CA VAL A 70 1.05 -0.49 -13.03
C VAL A 70 0.51 -1.32 -11.87
N CYS A 71 0.62 -2.66 -11.94
CA CYS A 71 0.12 -3.52 -10.85
C CYS A 71 0.81 -3.23 -9.51
N ARG A 72 2.12 -2.96 -9.51
CA ARG A 72 2.84 -2.55 -8.28
C ARG A 72 2.34 -1.19 -7.79
N ARG A 73 2.19 -0.22 -8.69
CA ARG A 73 1.77 1.14 -8.33
C ARG A 73 0.33 1.18 -7.78
N LEU A 74 -0.61 0.47 -8.38
CA LEU A 74 -1.99 0.41 -7.88
C LEU A 74 -2.06 -0.21 -6.48
N GLN A 75 -1.27 -1.26 -6.19
CA GLN A 75 -1.18 -1.85 -4.85
C GLN A 75 -0.64 -0.85 -3.82
N VAL A 76 0.38 -0.04 -4.18
CA VAL A 76 0.87 1.05 -3.33
C VAL A 76 -0.25 2.04 -3.04
N ILE A 77 -0.91 2.55 -4.07
CA ILE A 77 -1.98 3.55 -3.95
C ILE A 77 -3.13 3.04 -3.07
N ALA A 78 -3.50 1.76 -3.21
CA ALA A 78 -4.56 1.15 -2.40
C ALA A 78 -4.27 1.21 -0.90
N SER A 79 -3.01 1.05 -0.50
CA SER A 79 -2.59 1.09 0.91
C SER A 79 -2.19 2.49 1.38
N GLU A 80 -1.58 3.30 0.53
CA GLU A 80 -1.05 4.63 0.85
C GLU A 80 -2.12 5.72 0.85
N ASP A 81 -2.97 5.74 -0.19
CA ASP A 81 -3.87 6.86 -0.46
C ASP A 81 -5.34 6.57 -0.08
N ILE A 82 -5.74 5.30 -0.14
CA ILE A 82 -7.08 4.84 0.28
C ILE A 82 -7.01 4.30 1.71
N GLY A 83 -6.09 3.36 1.95
CA GLY A 83 -5.70 2.92 3.29
C GLY A 83 -6.89 2.52 4.16
N LEU A 84 -6.92 3.07 5.38
CA LEU A 84 -7.92 2.75 6.40
C LEU A 84 -9.32 3.31 6.11
N ALA A 85 -9.45 4.23 5.15
CA ALA A 85 -10.75 4.74 4.76
C ALA A 85 -11.60 3.67 4.05
N TYR A 86 -10.97 2.82 3.25
CA TYR A 86 -11.61 1.66 2.63
C TYR A 86 -10.64 0.46 2.56
N PRO A 87 -10.49 -0.30 3.66
CA PRO A 87 -9.49 -1.37 3.75
C PRO A 87 -9.62 -2.48 2.69
N LEU A 88 -10.85 -2.73 2.20
CA LEU A 88 -11.08 -3.73 1.14
C LEU A 88 -10.50 -3.32 -0.22
N ALA A 89 -10.12 -2.05 -0.41
CA ALA A 89 -9.47 -1.60 -1.64
C ALA A 89 -8.19 -2.38 -1.94
N ALA A 90 -7.39 -2.72 -0.92
CA ALA A 90 -6.17 -3.52 -1.09
C ALA A 90 -6.48 -4.92 -1.65
N VAL A 91 -7.56 -5.55 -1.18
CA VAL A 91 -8.00 -6.88 -1.64
C VAL A 91 -8.53 -6.81 -3.07
N ILE A 92 -9.37 -5.82 -3.36
CA ILE A 92 -9.95 -5.62 -4.70
C ILE A 92 -8.85 -5.39 -5.73
N VAL A 93 -7.91 -4.49 -5.42
CA VAL A 93 -6.79 -4.15 -6.32
C VAL A 93 -5.87 -5.34 -6.49
N ARG A 94 -5.61 -6.12 -5.42
CA ARG A 94 -4.81 -7.33 -5.53
C ARG A 94 -5.43 -8.33 -6.49
N ALA A 95 -6.72 -8.62 -6.34
CA ALA A 95 -7.46 -9.52 -7.23
C ALA A 95 -7.43 -9.01 -8.69
N CYS A 96 -7.68 -7.72 -8.91
CA CYS A 96 -7.59 -7.12 -10.25
C CYS A 96 -6.18 -7.25 -10.85
N CYS A 97 -5.13 -7.04 -10.05
CA CYS A 97 -3.75 -7.18 -10.49
C CYS A 97 -3.37 -8.64 -10.80
N GLU A 98 -3.92 -9.61 -10.07
CA GLU A 98 -3.73 -11.04 -10.34
C GLU A 98 -4.42 -11.43 -11.64
N SER A 99 -5.70 -11.10 -11.81
CA SER A 99 -6.42 -11.31 -13.07
C SER A 99 -5.71 -10.64 -14.25
N ALA A 100 -5.20 -9.42 -14.07
CA ALA A 100 -4.45 -8.71 -15.12
C ALA A 100 -3.17 -9.45 -15.54
N LYS A 101 -2.44 -10.05 -14.59
CA LYS A 101 -1.23 -10.82 -14.88
C LYS A 101 -1.53 -12.14 -15.58
N GLU A 102 -2.63 -12.79 -15.20
CA GLU A 102 -3.07 -14.05 -15.82
C GLU A 102 -3.58 -13.83 -17.25
N LEU A 103 -4.33 -12.75 -17.48
CA LEU A 103 -4.90 -12.43 -18.79
C LEU A 103 -3.85 -11.90 -19.77
N GLY A 104 -2.90 -11.09 -19.30
CA GLY A 104 -1.95 -10.39 -20.17
C GLY A 104 -2.59 -9.28 -21.00
N LEU A 105 -1.78 -8.51 -21.74
CA LEU A 105 -2.29 -7.47 -22.63
C LEU A 105 -2.80 -8.09 -23.95
N PRO A 106 -3.91 -7.59 -24.52
CA PRO A 106 -4.61 -6.36 -24.12
C PRO A 106 -5.68 -6.52 -23.02
N GLU A 107 -6.15 -7.72 -22.69
CA GLU A 107 -7.28 -7.99 -21.76
C GLU A 107 -7.04 -7.47 -20.32
N ALA A 108 -5.79 -7.42 -19.88
CA ALA A 108 -5.36 -6.89 -18.58
C ALA A 108 -5.84 -5.45 -18.32
N ARG A 109 -6.10 -4.66 -19.37
CA ARG A 109 -6.60 -3.29 -19.24
C ARG A 109 -7.95 -3.23 -18.52
N ILE A 110 -8.78 -4.27 -18.63
CA ILE A 110 -10.14 -4.30 -18.09
C ILE A 110 -10.11 -4.33 -16.55
N PRO A 111 -9.52 -5.34 -15.89
CA PRO A 111 -9.45 -5.36 -14.43
C PRO A 111 -8.63 -4.18 -13.87
N LEU A 112 -7.58 -3.72 -14.55
CA LEU A 112 -6.80 -2.57 -14.08
C LEU A 112 -7.54 -1.24 -14.17
N THR A 113 -8.43 -1.07 -15.15
CA THR A 113 -9.32 0.10 -15.23
C THR A 113 -10.32 0.09 -14.07
N ASN A 114 -10.91 -1.07 -13.76
CA ASN A 114 -11.80 -1.22 -12.60
C ASN A 114 -11.07 -0.88 -11.30
N ALA A 115 -9.82 -1.33 -11.13
CA ALA A 115 -9.00 -1.00 -9.97
C ALA A 115 -8.73 0.51 -9.87
N ALA A 116 -8.30 1.16 -10.97
CA ALA A 116 -8.00 2.60 -10.98
C ALA A 116 -9.23 3.45 -10.63
N ILE A 117 -10.39 3.17 -11.23
CA ILE A 117 -11.63 3.90 -10.94
C ILE A 117 -12.10 3.66 -9.51
N THR A 118 -12.01 2.41 -9.02
CA THR A 118 -12.35 2.08 -7.62
C THR A 118 -11.52 2.90 -6.65
N LEU A 119 -10.21 3.00 -6.87
CA LEU A 119 -9.33 3.79 -6.01
C LEU A 119 -9.58 5.29 -6.14
N ALA A 120 -9.77 5.79 -7.36
CA ALA A 120 -9.99 7.23 -7.61
C ALA A 120 -11.29 7.71 -6.93
N THR A 121 -12.33 6.88 -6.91
CA THR A 121 -13.63 7.23 -6.31
C THR A 121 -13.77 6.85 -4.83
N ALA A 122 -12.84 6.06 -4.28
CA ALA A 122 -12.85 5.66 -2.87
C ALA A 122 -12.56 6.84 -1.92
N PRO A 123 -13.06 6.80 -0.65
CA PRO A 123 -12.62 7.72 0.38
C PRO A 123 -11.11 7.55 0.63
N LYS A 124 -10.44 8.65 0.97
CA LYS A 124 -8.98 8.71 1.09
C LYS A 124 -8.53 8.68 2.55
N SER A 125 -7.38 8.05 2.80
CA SER A 125 -6.68 8.12 4.09
C SER A 125 -5.22 7.70 3.93
N ALA A 126 -4.33 8.63 4.29
CA ALA A 126 -2.89 8.39 4.44
C ALA A 126 -2.47 8.19 5.91
N GLN A 127 -3.43 8.05 6.83
CA GLN A 127 -3.15 7.99 8.27
C GLN A 127 -2.28 6.80 8.67
N GLY A 128 -2.41 5.68 7.95
CA GLY A 128 -1.58 4.49 8.18
C GLY A 128 -0.10 4.74 7.90
N ILE A 129 0.23 5.27 6.72
CA ILE A 129 1.63 5.56 6.34
C ILE A 129 2.20 6.69 7.21
N PHE A 130 1.43 7.75 7.49
CA PHE A 130 1.88 8.82 8.38
C PHE A 130 2.17 8.33 9.80
N ALA A 131 1.41 7.35 10.31
CA ALA A 131 1.71 6.75 11.61
C ALA A 131 3.04 5.99 11.60
N TYR A 132 3.32 5.26 10.53
CA TYR A 132 4.59 4.56 10.35
C TYR A 132 5.77 5.53 10.26
N ASP A 133 5.68 6.55 9.40
CA ASP A 133 6.76 7.54 9.19
C ASP A 133 7.12 8.28 10.49
N LYS A 134 6.12 8.61 11.32
CA LYS A 134 6.35 9.20 12.65
C LYS A 134 7.09 8.25 13.59
N ALA A 135 6.73 6.96 13.60
CA ALA A 135 7.40 5.96 14.42
C ALA A 135 8.83 5.69 13.95
N GLU A 136 9.03 5.62 12.62
CA GLU A 136 10.36 5.47 12.01
C GLU A 136 11.28 6.64 12.36
N ALA A 137 10.76 7.87 12.35
CA ALA A 137 11.50 9.06 12.76
C ALA A 137 11.96 9.00 14.22
N ASP A 138 11.08 8.57 15.14
CA ASP A 138 11.43 8.42 16.56
C ASP A 138 12.49 7.32 16.77
N ILE A 139 12.41 6.21 16.02
CA ILE A 139 13.43 5.14 16.04
C ILE A 139 14.77 5.66 15.52
N ALA A 140 14.77 6.41 14.41
CA ALA A 140 15.98 7.02 13.85
C ALA A 140 16.62 8.03 14.82
N ALA A 141 15.81 8.71 15.63
CA ALA A 141 16.27 9.59 16.71
C ALA A 141 16.76 8.83 17.96
N GLY A 142 16.68 7.49 17.97
CA GLY A 142 17.17 6.64 19.06
C GLY A 142 16.21 6.50 20.25
N LEU A 143 14.93 6.82 20.07
CA LEU A 143 13.90 6.62 21.08
C LEU A 143 13.38 5.17 21.08
N GLY A 144 12.77 4.74 22.19
CA GLY A 144 12.03 3.47 22.25
C GLY A 144 12.89 2.20 22.23
N LYS A 145 14.17 2.29 22.61
CA LYS A 145 15.12 1.16 22.54
C LYS A 145 14.75 -0.04 23.39
N ASN A 146 14.04 0.19 24.50
CA ASN A 146 13.74 -0.85 25.49
C ASN A 146 12.28 -1.29 25.38
N ILE A 147 12.06 -2.59 25.13
CA ILE A 147 10.73 -3.19 25.26
C ILE A 147 10.41 -3.33 26.76
N PRO A 148 9.23 -2.87 27.24
CA PRO A 148 8.77 -3.08 28.60
C PRO A 148 8.78 -4.55 29.02
N ASP A 149 9.25 -4.86 30.23
CA ASP A 149 9.52 -6.25 30.64
C ASP A 149 8.26 -7.13 30.64
N HIS A 150 7.08 -6.58 30.95
CA HIS A 150 5.81 -7.30 30.90
C HIS A 150 5.35 -7.62 29.46
N LEU A 151 5.97 -7.08 28.42
CA LEU A 151 5.68 -7.42 27.02
C LEU A 151 6.73 -8.35 26.40
N ARG A 152 7.84 -8.59 27.09
CA ARG A 152 8.89 -9.48 26.60
C ARG A 152 8.42 -10.93 26.67
N ASP A 153 8.89 -11.73 25.72
CA ASP A 153 8.63 -13.16 25.68
C ASP A 153 8.96 -13.82 27.03
N SER A 154 8.04 -14.65 27.52
CA SER A 154 8.13 -15.37 28.78
C SER A 154 8.26 -16.90 28.61
N HIS A 155 8.27 -17.39 27.37
CA HIS A 155 8.21 -18.83 27.08
C HIS A 155 9.55 -19.58 27.19
N TYR A 156 10.67 -18.88 27.42
CA TYR A 156 11.99 -19.51 27.52
C TYR A 156 12.43 -19.74 28.98
N ALA A 157 13.27 -20.77 29.17
CA ALA A 157 13.80 -21.13 30.48
C ALA A 157 14.60 -19.96 31.10
N GLY A 158 14.14 -19.47 32.24
CA GLY A 158 14.76 -18.34 32.95
C GLY A 158 14.04 -17.00 32.78
N ALA A 159 13.01 -16.89 31.95
CA ALA A 159 12.25 -15.65 31.78
C ALA A 159 11.68 -15.11 33.10
N ALA A 160 11.09 -15.98 33.92
CA ALA A 160 10.59 -15.62 35.25
C ALA A 160 11.69 -15.13 36.20
N LYS A 161 12.91 -15.67 36.10
CA LYS A 161 14.07 -15.18 36.89
C LYS A 161 14.54 -13.80 36.44
N LEU A 162 14.28 -13.45 35.17
CA LEU A 162 14.61 -12.16 34.57
C LEU A 162 13.45 -11.15 34.61
N GLY A 163 12.35 -11.47 35.31
CA GLY A 163 11.19 -10.57 35.42
C GLY A 163 10.35 -10.46 34.15
N ARG A 164 10.59 -11.26 33.11
CA ARG A 164 9.97 -11.07 31.79
C ARG A 164 8.57 -11.67 31.71
N GLY A 165 7.61 -10.85 31.26
CA GLY A 165 6.22 -11.25 31.01
C GLY A 165 5.42 -11.66 32.25
N ILE A 166 5.92 -11.37 33.46
CA ILE A 166 5.26 -11.77 34.72
C ILE A 166 3.97 -10.98 34.94
N GLU A 167 4.00 -9.68 34.66
CA GLU A 167 2.87 -8.76 34.92
C GLU A 167 1.98 -8.52 33.69
N TYR A 168 2.17 -9.31 32.62
CA TYR A 168 1.38 -9.15 31.40
C TYR A 168 -0.11 -9.39 31.68
N LYS A 169 -0.93 -8.37 31.45
CA LYS A 169 -2.39 -8.49 31.45
C LYS A 169 -2.85 -8.99 30.07
N TYR A 170 -3.50 -10.15 30.04
CA TYR A 170 -4.04 -10.72 28.81
C TYR A 170 -5.41 -10.09 28.48
N PRO A 171 -5.57 -9.26 27.42
CA PRO A 171 -6.79 -8.46 27.24
C PRO A 171 -8.09 -9.27 27.08
N GLN A 172 -8.02 -10.47 26.51
CA GLN A 172 -9.19 -11.33 26.25
C GLN A 172 -9.88 -11.83 27.53
N THR A 173 -9.27 -11.68 28.70
CA THR A 173 -9.91 -12.03 29.99
C THR A 173 -10.55 -10.84 30.69
N TYR A 174 -10.50 -9.65 30.10
CA TYR A 174 -11.09 -8.42 30.64
C TYR A 174 -12.39 -8.06 29.90
N PRO A 175 -13.30 -7.30 30.53
CA PRO A 175 -14.48 -6.76 29.85
C PRO A 175 -14.12 -6.02 28.56
N ASP A 176 -15.00 -6.11 27.56
CA ASP A 176 -14.80 -5.53 26.23
C ASP A 176 -13.49 -6.00 25.52
N ASN A 177 -12.87 -7.09 26.01
CA ASN A 177 -11.58 -7.64 25.56
C ASN A 177 -10.43 -6.62 25.61
N TRP A 178 -10.45 -5.71 26.59
CA TRP A 178 -9.49 -4.64 26.71
C TRP A 178 -9.09 -4.39 28.18
N CYS A 179 -7.83 -4.06 28.41
CA CYS A 179 -7.34 -3.61 29.71
C CYS A 179 -6.35 -2.46 29.55
N GLU A 180 -6.30 -1.58 30.55
CA GLU A 180 -5.28 -0.53 30.63
C GLU A 180 -3.92 -1.13 31.03
N GLN A 181 -2.96 -0.95 30.14
CA GLN A 181 -1.58 -1.42 30.26
C GLN A 181 -0.69 -0.57 29.35
N GLN A 182 0.53 -0.28 29.81
CA GLN A 182 1.54 0.38 28.98
C GLN A 182 2.02 -0.57 27.89
N TYR A 183 2.03 -0.12 26.63
CA TYR A 183 2.56 -0.90 25.51
C TYR A 183 3.83 -0.29 24.91
N LEU A 184 3.91 1.04 24.88
CA LEU A 184 5.09 1.76 24.39
C LEU A 184 6.20 1.80 25.46
N PRO A 185 7.48 1.87 25.05
CA PRO A 185 8.62 2.12 25.94
C PRO A 185 8.44 3.36 26.82
N ASP A 186 9.10 3.40 27.97
CA ASP A 186 8.93 4.45 28.99
C ASP A 186 9.17 5.87 28.46
N ASP A 187 10.17 6.04 27.59
CA ASP A 187 10.58 7.32 27.02
C ASP A 187 9.59 7.85 25.96
N ILE A 188 8.68 7.01 25.48
CA ILE A 188 7.67 7.35 24.47
C ILE A 188 6.27 6.85 24.84
N LYS A 189 6.00 6.55 26.11
CA LYS A 189 4.77 5.89 26.56
C LYS A 189 3.47 6.64 26.21
N ASP A 190 3.56 7.96 26.11
CA ASP A 190 2.44 8.86 25.81
C ASP A 190 2.40 9.32 24.34
N LYS A 191 3.31 8.82 23.49
CA LYS A 191 3.32 9.16 22.06
C LYS A 191 2.08 8.60 21.35
N LYS A 192 1.56 9.39 20.41
CA LYS A 192 0.47 9.00 19.51
C LYS A 192 0.93 9.10 18.07
N TYR A 193 1.13 7.96 17.43
CA TYR A 193 1.52 7.89 16.02
C TYR A 193 0.31 7.93 15.08
N TYR A 194 -0.70 7.11 15.39
CA TYR A 194 -1.91 7.00 14.59
C TYR A 194 -2.98 7.99 15.05
N GLU A 195 -3.53 8.71 14.09
CA GLU A 195 -4.66 9.61 14.23
C GLU A 195 -5.76 9.16 13.28
N TYR A 196 -7.00 9.09 13.75
CA TYR A 196 -8.13 8.67 12.90
C TYR A 196 -8.42 9.73 11.83
N GLY A 197 -8.51 9.28 10.58
CA GLY A 197 -8.94 10.11 9.46
C GLY A 197 -10.42 10.50 9.55
N ASN A 198 -10.80 11.60 8.89
CA ASN A 198 -12.18 12.07 8.84
C ASN A 198 -12.99 11.36 7.74
N ASN A 199 -13.11 10.04 7.84
CA ASN A 199 -13.94 9.21 6.97
C ASN A 199 -14.77 8.22 7.80
N LYS A 200 -15.81 7.65 7.18
CA LYS A 200 -16.79 6.79 7.85
C LYS A 200 -16.13 5.62 8.60
N THR A 201 -15.17 4.94 7.99
CA THR A 201 -14.55 3.73 8.54
C THR A 201 -13.70 4.04 9.77
N GLU A 202 -12.82 5.05 9.66
CA GLU A 202 -11.95 5.44 10.77
C GLU A 202 -12.74 6.11 11.90
N GLN A 203 -13.78 6.89 11.60
CA GLN A 203 -14.65 7.48 12.64
C GLN A 203 -15.48 6.41 13.37
N ALA A 204 -15.92 5.36 12.68
CA ALA A 204 -16.58 4.23 13.35
C ALA A 204 -15.62 3.52 14.32
N ALA A 205 -14.37 3.30 13.91
CA ALA A 205 -13.34 2.74 14.79
C ALA A 205 -13.02 3.66 15.97
N LYS A 206 -12.93 4.97 15.75
CA LYS A 206 -12.74 5.98 16.80
C LYS A 206 -13.87 5.91 17.83
N ALA A 207 -15.13 5.95 17.39
CA ALA A 207 -16.29 5.92 18.26
C ALA A 207 -16.36 4.64 19.12
N TYR A 208 -16.00 3.49 18.53
CA TYR A 208 -15.90 2.22 19.26
C TYR A 208 -14.87 2.30 20.40
N TRP A 209 -13.65 2.78 20.11
CA TRP A 209 -12.58 2.85 21.10
C TRP A 209 -12.78 3.95 22.13
N ASP A 210 -13.35 5.10 21.76
CA ASP A 210 -13.73 6.15 22.70
C ASP A 210 -14.77 5.62 23.71
N LYS A 211 -15.73 4.82 23.26
CA LYS A 211 -16.72 4.19 24.14
C LYS A 211 -16.08 3.21 25.11
N ILE A 212 -15.12 2.40 24.67
CA ILE A 212 -14.47 1.39 25.54
C ILE A 212 -13.53 2.07 26.53
N LYS A 213 -12.64 2.93 26.05
CA LYS A 213 -11.61 3.58 26.88
C LYS A 213 -12.15 4.74 27.70
N GLY A 214 -13.24 5.38 27.26
CA GLY A 214 -13.90 6.46 27.99
C GLY A 214 -14.77 5.99 29.17
N LYS A 215 -15.11 4.69 29.24
CA LYS A 215 -15.75 4.08 30.44
C LYS A 215 -14.77 3.93 31.61
N THR A 216 -13.48 4.11 31.39
CA THR A 216 -12.40 3.85 32.36
C THR A 216 -11.99 5.10 33.15
N GLN A 217 -12.77 6.19 33.07
CA GLN A 217 -12.64 7.38 33.93
C GLN A 217 -13.66 7.38 35.05
#